data_AF-A0A356XEA9-F1
#
_entry.id   AF-A0A356XEA9-F1
#
_cell.length_a   1.000
_cell.length_b   1.000
_cell.length_c   1.000
_cell.angle_alpha   90.00
_cell.angle_beta   90.00
_cell.angle_gamma   90.00
#
_symmetry.space_group_name_H-M   'P 1'
#
loop_
_entity.id
_entity.type
_entity.pdbx_description
1 polymer ?
#
loop_
_entity_poly.entity_id
_entity_poly.type
_entity_poly.pdbx_seq_one_letter_code
_entity_poly.pdbx_strand_id
1 'polypeptide(L)'
;MKIVYPVLSALFIVYIIRPVVRKMERKGIRTGHAILILYAFILLTLAAVILYAIPGIRKSLAEITQLLPSLVGNYKQQVDGIFDGIQGSTWPQEIKDMLLSELGSLTAAVTRMASGLLSRSFGSLPGILTFVLSLLVGMVTAFYLIRDGRQILHSLLKPVPVKYRHRVLRFFRDMDSICSSFISGQFLVALMVGILEGLGLWLAGVRFPAMMGLIGGLSNIIPYFGPFIGALPATAISLAESVPLALKAAAVFVLVQQADNAFITPKIIGKRLGLHPLVTIFAVLTGAQFFGIPGMVIAVPAAAIGKHLLKQIFGLS
;
A
#
# COMPACT_ATOMS: atom_id res chain seq x y z
N MET A 1 -11.70 2.72 -19.13
CA MET A 1 -11.00 2.38 -17.86
C MET A 1 -11.80 1.52 -16.88
N LYS A 2 -13.15 1.42 -16.94
CA LYS A 2 -13.96 0.70 -15.93
C LYS A 2 -13.75 -0.83 -15.83
N ILE A 3 -13.27 -1.50 -16.88
CA ILE A 3 -13.05 -2.97 -16.89
C ILE A 3 -11.67 -3.37 -16.31
N VAL A 4 -10.69 -2.46 -16.38
CA VAL A 4 -9.31 -2.76 -15.94
C VAL A 4 -9.27 -2.94 -14.41
N TYR A 5 -10.01 -2.11 -13.66
CA TYR A 5 -10.01 -2.17 -12.20
C TYR A 5 -10.46 -3.53 -11.63
N PRO A 6 -11.62 -4.11 -12.01
CA PRO A 6 -12.02 -5.43 -11.54
C PRO A 6 -10.99 -6.53 -11.83
N VAL A 7 -10.34 -6.50 -13.00
CA VAL A 7 -9.33 -7.49 -13.39
C VAL A 7 -8.07 -7.36 -12.54
N LEU A 8 -7.56 -6.13 -12.35
CA LEU A 8 -6.39 -5.90 -11.50
C LEU A 8 -6.68 -6.27 -10.04
N SER A 9 -7.88 -5.93 -9.53
CA SER A 9 -8.35 -6.35 -8.21
C SER A 9 -8.44 -7.87 -8.08
N ALA A 10 -8.97 -8.56 -9.09
CA ALA A 10 -9.03 -10.02 -9.11
C ALA A 10 -7.63 -10.63 -9.04
N LEU A 11 -6.67 -10.13 -9.83
CA LEU A 11 -5.28 -10.59 -9.77
C LEU A 11 -4.67 -10.40 -8.37
N PHE A 12 -4.88 -9.23 -7.78
CA PHE A 12 -4.41 -8.95 -6.42
C PHE A 12 -4.98 -9.94 -5.40
N ILE A 13 -6.30 -10.18 -5.44
CA ILE A 13 -7.00 -11.16 -4.59
C ILE A 13 -6.45 -12.56 -4.82
N VAL A 14 -6.29 -13.00 -6.08
CA VAL A 14 -5.74 -14.31 -6.44
C VAL A 14 -4.40 -14.52 -5.77
N TYR A 15 -3.48 -13.56 -5.88
CA TYR A 15 -2.12 -13.74 -5.39
C TYR A 15 -1.99 -13.65 -3.87
N ILE A 16 -2.88 -12.94 -3.18
CA ILE A 16 -2.98 -12.96 -1.70
C ILE A 16 -3.50 -14.32 -1.22
N ILE A 17 -4.53 -14.84 -1.86
CA ILE A 17 -5.29 -16.01 -1.40
C ILE A 17 -4.58 -17.33 -1.75
N ARG A 18 -3.94 -17.38 -2.91
CA ARG A 18 -3.35 -18.62 -3.44
C ARG A 18 -2.32 -19.31 -2.54
N PRO A 19 -1.41 -18.62 -1.83
CA PRO A 19 -0.51 -19.27 -0.87
C PRO A 19 -1.27 -20.04 0.22
N VAL A 20 -2.38 -19.48 0.71
CA VAL A 20 -3.21 -20.08 1.76
C VAL A 20 -3.99 -21.28 1.20
N VAL A 21 -4.61 -21.11 0.02
CA VAL A 21 -5.32 -22.21 -0.68
C VAL A 21 -4.38 -23.38 -0.96
N ARG A 22 -3.17 -23.14 -1.47
CA ARG A 22 -2.17 -24.20 -1.70
C ARG A 22 -1.77 -24.93 -0.42
N LYS A 23 -1.67 -24.23 0.72
CA LYS A 23 -1.41 -24.88 2.02
C LYS A 23 -2.59 -25.76 2.46
N MET A 24 -3.83 -25.36 2.18
CA MET A 24 -5.03 -26.15 2.46
C MET A 24 -5.15 -27.36 1.53
N GLU A 25 -4.83 -27.20 0.24
CA GLU A 25 -4.81 -28.30 -0.74
C GLU A 25 -3.80 -29.38 -0.36
N ARG A 26 -2.61 -28.99 0.12
CA ARG A 26 -1.61 -29.94 0.64
C ARG A 26 -2.10 -30.74 1.86
N LYS A 27 -3.09 -30.22 2.59
CA LYS A 27 -3.76 -30.93 3.70
C LYS A 27 -4.97 -31.76 3.24
N GLY A 28 -5.20 -31.91 1.93
CA GLY A 28 -6.27 -32.72 1.36
C GLY A 28 -7.59 -31.99 1.11
N ILE A 29 -7.67 -30.68 1.36
CA ILE A 29 -8.90 -29.90 1.12
C ILE A 29 -9.04 -29.62 -0.38
N ARG A 30 -10.18 -30.01 -0.98
CA ARG A 30 -10.47 -29.71 -2.41
C ARG A 30 -10.45 -28.19 -2.65
N THR A 31 -9.87 -27.76 -3.77
CA THR A 31 -9.66 -26.34 -4.13
C THR A 31 -10.89 -25.46 -3.93
N GLY A 32 -12.07 -25.90 -4.38
CA GLY A 32 -13.31 -25.14 -4.23
C GLY A 32 -13.68 -24.88 -2.76
N HIS A 33 -13.57 -25.89 -1.90
CA HIS A 33 -13.86 -25.74 -0.47
C HIS A 33 -12.80 -24.87 0.22
N ALA A 34 -11.53 -25.00 -0.16
CA ALA A 34 -10.47 -24.16 0.38
C ALA A 34 -10.72 -22.67 0.10
N ILE A 35 -11.17 -22.34 -1.12
CA ILE A 35 -11.53 -20.95 -1.48
C ILE A 35 -12.74 -20.48 -0.68
N LEU A 36 -13.81 -21.28 -0.60
CA LEU A 36 -15.03 -20.91 0.14
C LEU A 36 -14.78 -20.67 1.63
N ILE A 37 -14.01 -21.56 2.28
CA ILE A 37 -13.62 -21.42 3.69
C ILE A 37 -12.85 -20.12 3.89
N LEU A 38 -11.91 -19.81 3.01
CA LEU A 38 -11.10 -18.60 3.11
C LEU A 38 -11.93 -17.34 2.81
N TYR A 39 -12.87 -17.39 1.87
CA TYR A 39 -13.78 -16.28 1.62
C TYR A 39 -14.68 -16.03 2.82
N ALA A 40 -15.21 -17.07 3.45
CA ALA A 40 -15.96 -16.95 4.70
C ALA A 40 -15.10 -16.32 5.81
N PHE A 41 -13.85 -16.76 5.97
CA PHE A 41 -12.91 -16.18 6.93
C PHE A 41 -12.60 -14.70 6.64
N ILE A 42 -12.35 -14.34 5.38
CA ILE A 42 -12.09 -12.95 4.97
C ILE A 42 -13.32 -12.09 5.22
N LEU A 43 -14.52 -12.55 4.84
CA LEU A 43 -15.77 -11.82 5.06
C LEU A 43 -16.07 -11.65 6.55
N LEU A 44 -15.84 -12.68 7.36
CA LEU A 44 -16.00 -12.60 8.82
C LEU A 44 -15.00 -11.61 9.44
N THR A 45 -13.74 -11.66 9.02
CA THR A 45 -12.69 -10.73 9.48
C THR A 45 -13.04 -9.30 9.06
N LEU A 46 -13.47 -9.10 7.82
CA LEU A 46 -13.89 -7.81 7.30
C LEU A 46 -15.11 -7.28 8.05
N ALA A 47 -16.09 -8.13 8.34
CA ALA A 47 -17.25 -7.79 9.16
C ALA A 47 -16.84 -7.38 10.58
N ALA A 48 -15.92 -8.11 11.22
CA ALA A 48 -15.39 -7.72 12.53
C ALA A 48 -14.66 -6.37 12.47
N VAL A 49 -13.79 -6.14 11.48
CA VAL A 49 -13.14 -4.84 11.27
C VAL A 49 -14.16 -3.72 11.03
N ILE A 50 -15.20 -3.98 10.24
CA ILE A 50 -16.30 -3.04 10.01
C ILE A 50 -17.03 -2.72 11.32
N LEU A 51 -17.31 -3.71 12.16
CA LEU A 51 -18.06 -3.50 13.40
C LEU A 51 -17.23 -2.81 14.49
N TYR A 52 -15.93 -3.09 14.59
CA TYR A 52 -15.08 -2.57 15.67
C TYR A 52 -14.21 -1.38 15.26
N ALA A 53 -13.58 -1.42 14.09
CA ALA A 53 -12.65 -0.38 13.66
C ALA A 53 -13.37 0.82 13.02
N ILE A 54 -14.42 0.59 12.22
CA ILE A 54 -15.11 1.71 11.53
C ILE A 54 -15.75 2.70 12.51
N PRO A 55 -16.39 2.32 13.62
CA PRO A 55 -16.88 3.31 14.58
C PRO A 55 -15.77 4.20 15.13
N GLY A 56 -14.60 3.62 15.45
CA GLY A 56 -13.42 4.36 15.90
C GLY A 56 -12.86 5.30 14.84
N ILE A 57 -12.79 4.84 13.58
CA ILE A 57 -12.37 5.65 12.44
C ILE A 57 -13.38 6.77 12.18
N ARG A 58 -14.68 6.50 12.22
CA ARG A 58 -15.74 7.50 12.04
C ARG A 58 -15.68 8.56 13.13
N LYS A 59 -15.46 8.16 14.38
CA LYS A 59 -15.26 9.10 15.50
C LYS A 59 -14.03 9.96 15.26
N SER A 60 -12.90 9.35 14.90
CA SER A 60 -11.65 10.06 14.58
C SER A 60 -11.83 11.05 13.43
N LEU A 61 -12.51 10.63 12.36
CA LEU A 61 -12.82 11.49 11.21
C LEU A 61 -13.74 12.65 11.59
N ALA A 62 -14.80 12.40 12.36
CA ALA A 62 -15.71 13.45 12.83
C ALA A 62 -14.95 14.48 13.68
N GLU A 63 -14.13 14.01 14.62
CA GLU A 63 -13.30 14.86 15.48
C GLU A 63 -12.29 15.66 14.66
N ILE A 64 -11.61 15.03 13.70
CA ILE A 64 -10.69 15.73 12.79
C ILE A 64 -11.44 16.79 11.99
N THR A 65 -12.63 16.50 11.44
CA THR A 65 -13.37 17.50 10.66
C THR A 65 -13.81 18.70 11.49
N GLN A 66 -14.17 18.49 12.76
CA GLN A 66 -14.55 19.56 13.68
C GLN A 66 -13.33 20.39 14.10
N LEU A 67 -12.20 19.73 14.36
CA LEU A 67 -10.95 20.37 14.75
C LEU A 67 -10.12 20.85 13.56
N LEU A 68 -10.52 20.55 12.32
CA LEU A 68 -9.68 20.84 11.16
C LEU A 68 -9.32 22.32 11.03
N PRO A 69 -10.25 23.28 11.21
CA PRO A 69 -9.91 24.70 11.14
C PRO A 69 -8.87 25.09 12.19
N SER A 70 -8.98 24.59 13.42
CA SER A 70 -8.02 24.88 14.49
C SER A 70 -6.69 24.14 14.29
N LEU A 71 -6.71 22.89 13.82
CA LEU A 71 -5.50 22.14 13.48
C LEU A 71 -4.70 22.85 12.37
N VAL A 72 -5.37 23.34 11.33
CA VAL A 72 -4.71 24.11 10.25
C VAL A 72 -4.19 25.46 10.77
N GLY A 73 -4.96 26.15 11.61
CA GLY A 73 -4.53 27.40 12.24
C GLY A 73 -3.29 27.21 13.12
N ASN A 74 -3.32 26.24 14.03
CA ASN A 74 -2.21 25.93 14.92
C ASN A 74 -1.00 25.41 14.15
N TYR A 75 -1.21 24.57 13.13
CA TYR A 75 -0.12 24.12 12.25
C TYR A 75 0.58 25.32 11.61
N LYS A 76 -0.17 26.27 11.04
CA LYS A 76 0.41 27.47 10.45
C LYS A 76 1.15 28.30 11.49
N GLN A 77 0.57 28.53 12.65
CA GLN A 77 1.23 29.26 13.74
C GLN A 77 2.56 28.61 14.15
N GLN A 78 2.60 27.29 14.26
CA GLN A 78 3.83 26.55 14.59
C GLN A 78 4.87 26.66 13.47
N VAL A 79 4.44 26.56 12.21
CA VAL A 79 5.32 26.75 11.04
C VAL A 79 5.84 28.17 10.95
N ASP A 80 5.01 29.19 11.20
CA ASP A 80 5.40 30.60 11.17
C ASP A 80 6.43 30.88 12.28
N GLY A 81 6.27 30.31 13.47
CA GLY A 81 7.30 30.39 14.53
C GLY A 81 8.63 29.73 14.15
N ILE A 82 8.59 28.62 13.42
CA ILE A 82 9.79 27.97 12.86
C ILE A 82 10.40 28.86 11.76
N PHE A 83 9.57 29.44 10.91
CA PHE A 83 9.97 30.33 9.82
C PHE A 83 10.72 31.56 10.35
N ASP A 84 10.14 32.24 11.34
CA ASP A 84 10.75 33.39 12.01
C ASP A 84 12.09 33.00 12.68
N GLY A 85 12.13 31.83 13.32
CA GLY A 85 13.35 31.28 13.92
C GLY A 85 14.45 31.00 12.89
N ILE A 86 14.11 30.50 11.70
CA ILE A 86 15.06 30.27 10.60
C ILE A 86 15.53 31.60 10.00
N GLN A 87 14.63 32.56 9.79
CA GLN A 87 15.00 33.88 9.26
C GLN A 87 15.95 34.62 10.20
N GLY A 88 15.65 34.61 11.51
CA GLY A 88 16.49 35.21 12.55
C GLY A 88 17.77 34.44 12.87
N SER A 89 17.97 33.24 12.32
CA SER A 89 19.17 32.43 12.54
C SER A 89 20.42 33.00 11.87
N THR A 90 21.60 32.57 12.29
CA THR A 90 22.89 32.93 11.67
C THR A 90 23.28 31.99 10.51
N TRP A 91 22.34 31.20 9.98
CA TRP A 91 22.63 30.25 8.91
C TRP A 91 22.88 30.94 7.57
N PRO A 92 23.67 30.33 6.67
CA PRO A 92 23.83 30.80 5.29
C PRO A 92 22.50 31.03 4.60
N GLN A 93 22.41 32.07 3.77
CA GLN A 93 21.16 32.47 3.12
C GLN A 93 20.62 31.36 2.22
N GLU A 94 21.51 30.60 1.55
CA GLU A 94 21.14 29.48 0.70
C GLU A 94 20.46 28.36 1.49
N ILE A 95 20.91 28.11 2.73
CA ILE A 95 20.31 27.10 3.61
C ILE A 95 18.95 27.59 4.10
N LYS A 96 18.83 28.88 4.44
CA LYS A 96 17.54 29.48 4.81
C LYS A 96 16.54 29.35 3.67
N ASP A 97 16.91 29.79 2.47
CA ASP A 97 16.02 29.77 1.30
C ASP A 97 15.54 28.34 0.97
N MET A 98 16.45 27.36 1.04
CA MET A 98 16.11 25.94 0.88
C MET A 98 15.07 25.50 1.92
N LEU A 99 15.34 25.71 3.21
CA LEU A 99 14.45 25.27 4.28
C LEU A 99 13.10 25.97 4.25
N LEU A 100 13.08 27.29 3.99
CA LEU A 100 11.85 28.06 3.90
C LEU A 100 11.00 27.62 2.71
N SER A 101 11.62 27.29 1.58
CA SER A 101 10.91 26.75 0.42
C SER A 101 10.25 25.39 0.69
N GLU A 102 10.95 24.50 1.40
CA GLU A 102 10.43 23.18 1.78
C GLU A 102 9.33 23.26 2.84
N LEU A 103 9.46 24.17 3.81
CA LEU A 103 8.38 24.44 4.77
C LEU A 103 7.12 24.97 4.07
N GLY A 104 7.29 25.83 3.06
CA GLY A 104 6.19 26.29 2.22
C GLY A 104 5.53 25.16 1.44
N SER A 105 6.33 24.25 0.85
CA SER A 105 5.84 23.10 0.08
C SER A 105 5.04 22.13 0.96
N LEU A 106 5.54 21.82 2.15
CA LEU A 106 4.87 20.99 3.15
C LEU A 106 3.57 21.62 3.63
N THR A 107 3.56 22.93 3.91
CA THR A 107 2.36 23.67 4.32
C THR A 107 1.29 23.64 3.23
N ALA A 108 1.68 23.77 1.96
CA ALA A 108 0.78 23.63 0.83
C ALA A 108 0.22 22.21 0.72
N ALA A 109 1.05 21.18 0.92
CA ALA A 109 0.61 19.77 0.90
C ALA A 109 -0.40 19.47 2.02
N VAL A 110 -0.13 19.92 3.25
CA VAL A 110 -1.03 19.77 4.40
C VAL A 110 -2.35 20.50 4.16
N THR A 111 -2.30 21.73 3.64
CA THR A 111 -3.52 22.52 3.35
C THR A 111 -4.37 21.87 2.25
N ARG A 112 -3.74 21.34 1.20
CA ARG A 112 -4.43 20.58 0.12
C ARG A 112 -5.05 19.29 0.64
N MET A 113 -4.36 18.59 1.53
CA MET A 113 -4.89 17.38 2.16
C MET A 113 -6.12 17.72 3.02
N ALA A 114 -6.04 18.78 3.84
CA ALA A 114 -7.15 19.24 4.66
C ALA A 114 -8.38 19.63 3.82
N SER A 115 -8.20 20.42 2.76
CA SER A 115 -9.31 20.80 1.86
C SER A 115 -9.88 19.60 1.08
N GLY A 116 -9.02 18.65 0.71
CA GLY A 116 -9.42 17.38 0.10
C GLY A 116 -10.27 16.49 1.02
N LEU A 117 -10.00 16.51 2.32
CA LEU A 117 -10.83 15.81 3.31
C LEU A 117 -12.21 16.46 3.43
N LEU A 118 -12.29 17.78 3.63
CA LEU A 118 -13.56 18.51 3.75
C LEU A 118 -14.48 18.31 2.55
N SER A 119 -13.92 18.37 1.34
CA SER A 119 -14.68 18.20 0.09
C SER A 119 -15.19 16.78 -0.14
N ARG A 120 -14.57 15.75 0.49
CA ARG A 120 -14.92 14.33 0.29
C ARG A 120 -15.73 13.72 1.43
N SER A 121 -15.78 14.36 2.60
CA SER A 121 -16.50 13.87 3.79
C SER A 121 -18.03 13.76 3.61
N PHE A 122 -18.62 14.37 2.56
CA PHE A 122 -20.07 14.40 2.34
C PHE A 122 -20.57 13.62 1.10
N GLY A 123 -19.71 12.88 0.37
CA GLY A 123 -20.07 12.35 -0.96
C GLY A 123 -19.88 10.85 -1.24
N SER A 124 -19.72 9.99 -0.24
CA SER A 124 -19.09 8.66 -0.46
C SER A 124 -20.01 7.44 -0.54
N LEU A 125 -21.34 7.57 -0.50
CA LEU A 125 -22.24 6.43 -0.70
C LEU A 125 -22.03 5.71 -2.06
N PRO A 126 -21.95 6.42 -3.20
CA PRO A 126 -21.71 5.78 -4.51
C PRO A 126 -20.32 5.11 -4.61
N GLY A 127 -19.32 5.65 -3.92
CA GLY A 127 -17.95 5.13 -3.92
C GLY A 127 -17.84 3.78 -3.19
N ILE A 128 -18.49 3.67 -2.03
CA ILE A 128 -18.53 2.42 -1.25
C ILE A 128 -19.24 1.32 -2.05
N LEU A 129 -20.38 1.64 -2.66
CA LEU A 129 -21.12 0.66 -3.48
C LEU A 129 -20.26 0.18 -4.66
N THR A 130 -19.60 1.10 -5.36
CA THR A 130 -18.72 0.75 -6.48
C THR A 130 -17.55 -0.13 -6.03
N PHE A 131 -16.95 0.16 -4.87
CA PHE A 131 -15.89 -0.65 -4.30
C PHE A 131 -16.36 -2.06 -3.94
N VAL A 132 -17.51 -2.18 -3.25
CA VAL A 132 -18.10 -3.48 -2.88
C VAL A 132 -18.42 -4.30 -4.12
N LEU A 133 -19.07 -3.72 -5.13
CA LEU A 133 -19.35 -4.41 -6.40
C LEU A 133 -18.06 -4.86 -7.09
N SER A 134 -17.05 -4.00 -7.15
CA SER A 134 -15.74 -4.34 -7.74
C SER A 134 -15.04 -5.47 -6.98
N LEU A 135 -15.14 -5.47 -5.65
CA LEU A 135 -14.60 -6.52 -4.79
C LEU A 135 -15.33 -7.84 -5.02
N LEU A 136 -16.66 -7.85 -5.07
CA LEU A 136 -17.46 -9.04 -5.33
C LEU A 136 -17.16 -9.63 -6.70
N VAL A 137 -17.15 -8.81 -7.75
CA VAL A 137 -16.74 -9.24 -9.09
C VAL A 137 -15.32 -9.80 -9.06
N GLY A 138 -14.39 -9.10 -8.40
CA GLY A 138 -13.00 -9.55 -8.24
C GLY A 138 -12.88 -10.90 -7.53
N MET A 139 -13.67 -11.14 -6.48
CA MET A 139 -13.71 -12.41 -5.76
C MET A 139 -14.27 -13.55 -6.63
N VAL A 140 -15.32 -13.28 -7.41
CA VAL A 140 -15.86 -14.28 -8.35
C VAL A 140 -14.84 -14.59 -9.44
N THR A 141 -14.21 -13.57 -10.03
CA THR A 141 -13.14 -13.76 -11.03
C THR A 141 -11.96 -14.52 -10.43
N ALA A 142 -11.53 -14.19 -9.22
CA ALA A 142 -10.44 -14.88 -8.53
C ALA A 142 -10.76 -16.36 -8.26
N PHE A 143 -12.01 -16.68 -7.91
CA PHE A 143 -12.47 -18.06 -7.72
C PHE A 143 -12.24 -18.89 -8.99
N TYR A 144 -12.72 -18.41 -10.14
CA TYR A 144 -12.56 -19.11 -11.42
C TYR A 144 -11.09 -19.17 -11.86
N LEU A 145 -10.32 -18.09 -11.70
CA LEU A 145 -8.89 -18.08 -12.03
C LEU A 145 -8.07 -19.10 -11.21
N ILE A 146 -8.40 -19.28 -9.93
CA ILE A 146 -7.71 -20.26 -9.07
C ILE A 146 -8.18 -21.67 -9.41
N ARG A 147 -9.49 -21.89 -9.53
CA ARG A 147 -10.09 -23.21 -9.78
C ARG A 147 -9.71 -23.76 -11.15
N ASP A 148 -9.86 -22.95 -12.19
CA ASP A 148 -9.72 -23.39 -13.59
C ASP A 148 -8.38 -22.99 -14.21
N GLY A 149 -7.47 -22.41 -13.43
CA GLY A 149 -6.18 -21.89 -13.90
C GLY A 149 -5.35 -22.91 -14.71
N ARG A 150 -5.45 -24.21 -14.40
CA ARG A 150 -4.78 -25.27 -15.20
C ARG A 150 -5.40 -25.42 -16.59
N GLN A 151 -6.73 -25.39 -16.69
CA GLN A 151 -7.44 -25.51 -17.96
C GLN A 151 -7.21 -24.27 -18.83
N ILE A 152 -7.18 -23.08 -18.21
CA ILE A 152 -6.83 -21.82 -18.87
C ILE A 152 -5.41 -21.92 -19.44
N LEU A 153 -4.43 -22.33 -18.63
CA LEU A 153 -3.05 -22.49 -19.06
C LEU A 153 -2.90 -23.53 -20.19
N HIS A 154 -3.57 -24.68 -20.10
CA HIS A 154 -3.57 -25.67 -21.17
C HIS A 154 -4.16 -25.13 -22.48
N SER A 155 -5.21 -24.32 -22.40
CA SER A 155 -5.85 -23.70 -23.57
C SER A 155 -4.91 -22.67 -24.23
N LEU A 156 -4.20 -21.88 -23.42
CA LEU A 156 -3.19 -20.93 -23.90
C LEU A 156 -1.97 -21.61 -24.53
N LEU A 157 -1.70 -22.88 -24.19
CA LEU A 157 -0.58 -23.66 -24.74
C LEU A 157 -0.91 -24.40 -26.04
N LYS A 158 -2.20 -24.53 -26.41
CA LYS A 158 -2.63 -25.16 -27.67
C LYS A 158 -1.91 -24.57 -28.90
N PRO A 159 -1.82 -23.24 -29.10
CA PRO A 159 -1.13 -22.66 -30.25
C PRO A 159 0.41 -22.73 -30.18
N VAL A 160 0.99 -23.11 -29.03
CA VAL A 160 2.45 -23.11 -28.85
C VAL A 160 3.04 -24.41 -29.44
N PRO A 161 4.05 -24.32 -30.33
CA PRO A 161 4.75 -25.49 -30.86
C PRO A 161 5.33 -26.37 -29.74
N VAL A 162 5.27 -27.69 -29.91
CA VAL A 162 5.64 -28.68 -28.86
C VAL A 162 7.04 -28.41 -28.30
N LYS A 163 8.00 -28.04 -29.15
CA LYS A 163 9.39 -27.70 -28.79
C LYS A 163 9.50 -26.59 -27.73
N TYR A 164 8.57 -25.62 -27.73
CA TYR A 164 8.62 -24.46 -26.83
C TYR A 164 7.69 -24.59 -25.61
N ARG A 165 6.77 -25.57 -25.59
CA ARG A 165 5.76 -25.71 -24.52
C ARG A 165 6.37 -25.79 -23.12
N HIS A 166 7.45 -26.53 -22.94
CA HIS A 166 8.11 -26.64 -21.63
C HIS A 166 8.70 -25.29 -21.17
N ARG A 167 9.28 -24.52 -22.09
CA ARG A 167 9.84 -23.18 -21.80
C ARG A 167 8.74 -22.20 -21.41
N VAL A 168 7.63 -22.18 -22.15
CA VAL A 168 6.46 -21.33 -21.86
C VAL A 168 5.83 -21.71 -20.53
N LEU A 169 5.63 -23.01 -20.26
CA LEU A 169 5.12 -23.50 -18.96
C LEU A 169 6.00 -23.06 -17.79
N ARG A 170 7.33 -23.18 -17.94
CA ARG A 170 8.29 -22.74 -16.93
C ARG A 170 8.17 -21.24 -16.68
N PHE A 171 8.11 -20.44 -17.75
CA PHE A 171 7.94 -18.99 -17.66
C PHE A 171 6.66 -18.59 -16.90
N PHE A 172 5.50 -19.16 -17.23
CA PHE A 172 4.25 -18.89 -16.50
C PHE A 172 4.32 -19.29 -15.02
N ARG A 173 5.00 -20.38 -14.70
CA ARG A 173 5.22 -20.81 -13.31
C ARG A 173 6.12 -19.84 -12.55
N ASP A 174 7.15 -19.31 -13.21
CA ASP A 174 8.05 -18.33 -12.61
C ASP A 174 7.34 -16.99 -12.38
N MET A 175 6.57 -16.51 -13.37
CA MET A 175 5.70 -15.33 -13.22
C MET A 175 4.73 -15.49 -12.05
N ASP A 176 4.07 -16.64 -11.96
CA ASP A 176 3.14 -16.97 -10.88
C ASP A 176 3.83 -16.87 -9.51
N SER A 177 5.04 -17.43 -9.41
CA SER A 177 5.85 -17.38 -8.19
C SER A 177 6.27 -15.95 -7.83
N ILE A 178 6.65 -15.13 -8.81
CA ILE A 178 7.02 -13.72 -8.62
C ILE A 178 5.82 -12.93 -8.09
N CYS A 179 4.68 -12.99 -8.79
CA CYS A 179 3.47 -12.28 -8.40
C CYS A 179 2.95 -12.76 -7.04
N SER A 180 2.90 -14.07 -6.81
CA SER A 180 2.41 -14.63 -5.55
C SER A 180 3.30 -14.22 -4.38
N SER A 181 4.63 -14.30 -4.53
CA SER A 181 5.56 -13.95 -3.45
C SER A 181 5.51 -12.45 -3.14
N PHE A 182 5.51 -11.60 -4.16
CA PHE A 182 5.49 -10.15 -3.96
C PHE A 182 4.15 -9.66 -3.42
N ILE A 183 3.03 -9.98 -4.06
CA ILE A 183 1.72 -9.41 -3.68
C ILE A 183 1.30 -9.89 -2.28
N SER A 184 1.40 -11.19 -2.00
CA SER A 184 1.06 -11.69 -0.66
C SER A 184 2.05 -11.22 0.41
N GLY A 185 3.33 -11.12 0.06
CA GLY A 185 4.36 -10.60 0.95
C GLY A 185 4.15 -9.13 1.27
N GLN A 186 3.92 -8.28 0.26
CA GLN A 186 3.67 -6.85 0.44
C GLN A 186 2.41 -6.59 1.26
N PHE A 187 1.35 -7.37 1.06
CA PHE A 187 0.15 -7.28 1.89
C PHE A 187 0.45 -7.57 3.37
N LEU A 188 1.25 -8.61 3.65
CA LEU A 188 1.65 -8.94 5.02
C LEU A 188 2.57 -7.87 5.63
N VAL A 189 3.52 -7.35 4.85
CA VAL A 189 4.41 -6.24 5.26
C VAL A 189 3.58 -5.01 5.61
N ALA A 190 2.65 -4.60 4.74
CA ALA A 190 1.76 -3.47 4.95
C ALA A 190 0.94 -3.60 6.24
N LEU A 191 0.42 -4.80 6.51
CA LEU A 191 -0.31 -5.09 7.75
C LEU A 191 0.59 -4.96 8.99
N MET A 192 1.80 -5.53 8.94
CA MET A 192 2.75 -5.46 10.06
C MET A 192 3.20 -4.03 10.33
N VAL A 193 3.56 -3.28 9.28
CA VAL A 193 3.98 -1.89 9.38
C VAL A 193 2.86 -1.02 9.95
N GLY A 194 1.63 -1.14 9.44
CA GLY A 194 0.51 -0.35 9.96
C GLY A 194 0.18 -0.63 11.43
N ILE A 195 0.32 -1.89 11.88
CA ILE A 195 0.17 -2.24 13.30
C ILE A 195 1.30 -1.62 14.13
N LEU A 196 2.56 -1.72 13.68
CA LEU A 196 3.70 -1.16 14.39
C LEU A 196 3.66 0.37 14.46
N GLU A 197 3.28 1.05 13.38
CA GLU A 197 3.07 2.50 13.34
C GLU A 197 1.92 2.89 14.28
N GLY A 198 0.79 2.19 14.22
CA GLY A 198 -0.34 2.47 15.11
C GLY A 198 0.00 2.30 16.58
N LEU A 199 0.72 1.24 16.94
CA LEU A 199 1.19 1.01 18.32
C LEU A 199 2.25 2.04 18.73
N GLY A 200 3.21 2.34 17.86
CA GLY A 200 4.26 3.31 18.13
C GLY A 200 3.70 4.72 18.35
N LEU A 201 2.73 5.13 17.53
CA LEU A 201 2.05 6.42 17.66
C LEU A 201 1.20 6.47 18.93
N TRP A 202 0.53 5.38 19.29
CA TRP A 202 -0.22 5.29 20.53
C TRP A 202 0.69 5.44 21.75
N LEU A 203 1.83 4.76 21.77
CA LEU A 203 2.85 4.89 22.82
C LEU A 203 3.47 6.29 22.87
N ALA A 204 3.61 6.95 21.72
CA ALA A 204 4.10 8.33 21.63
C ALA A 204 3.10 9.38 22.12
N GLY A 205 1.83 9.00 22.37
CA GLY A 205 0.76 9.91 22.79
C GLY A 205 0.15 10.71 21.63
N VAL A 206 0.34 10.27 20.38
CA VAL A 206 -0.19 10.94 19.20
C VAL A 206 -1.69 10.68 19.06
N ARG A 207 -2.47 11.70 18.68
CA ARG A 207 -3.91 11.56 18.45
C ARG A 207 -4.21 10.66 17.25
N PHE A 208 -5.33 9.95 17.34
CA PHE A 208 -5.82 9.06 16.28
C PHE A 208 -4.82 7.98 15.83
N PRO A 209 -4.10 7.30 16.74
CA PRO A 209 -2.97 6.44 16.38
C PRO A 209 -3.39 5.25 15.52
N ALA A 210 -4.56 4.66 15.80
CA ALA A 210 -5.12 3.57 14.98
C ALA A 210 -5.47 4.03 13.56
N MET A 211 -5.97 5.26 13.39
CA MET A 211 -6.27 5.81 12.07
C MET A 211 -4.99 6.08 11.29
N MET A 212 -3.97 6.65 11.94
CA MET A 212 -2.67 6.92 11.33
C MET A 212 -1.93 5.64 10.96
N GLY A 213 -1.93 4.62 11.83
CA GLY A 213 -1.37 3.30 11.52
C GLY A 213 -2.09 2.61 10.37
N LEU A 214 -3.43 2.77 10.25
CA LEU A 214 -4.16 2.29 9.08
C LEU A 214 -3.74 3.01 7.79
N ILE A 215 -3.62 4.33 7.83
CA ILE A 215 -3.18 5.12 6.67
C ILE A 215 -1.75 4.72 6.28
N GLY A 216 -0.84 4.60 7.24
CA GLY A 216 0.54 4.22 6.99
C GLY A 216 0.66 2.79 6.46
N GLY A 217 -0.05 1.82 7.05
CA GLY A 217 -0.12 0.46 6.52
C GLY A 217 -0.68 0.38 5.10
N LEU A 218 -1.81 1.04 4.81
CA LEU A 218 -2.39 1.08 3.46
C LEU A 218 -1.45 1.73 2.46
N SER A 219 -0.78 2.81 2.87
CA SER A 219 0.19 3.52 2.04
C SER A 219 1.40 2.66 1.76
N ASN A 220 1.86 1.87 2.75
CA ASN A 220 3.00 0.97 2.63
C ASN A 220 2.80 -0.17 1.63
N ILE A 221 1.60 -0.34 1.07
CA ILE A 221 1.40 -1.21 -0.11
C ILE A 221 2.18 -0.67 -1.32
N ILE A 222 2.39 0.65 -1.41
CA ILE A 222 3.14 1.31 -2.49
C ILE A 222 4.62 1.43 -2.06
N PRO A 223 5.54 0.69 -2.69
CA PRO A 223 6.95 0.72 -2.30
C PRO A 223 7.56 2.11 -2.43
N TYR A 224 8.46 2.46 -1.51
CA TYR A 224 9.18 3.75 -1.38
C TYR A 224 8.32 4.97 -1.07
N PHE A 225 7.09 5.06 -1.57
CA PHE A 225 6.21 6.22 -1.34
C PHE A 225 5.34 6.06 -0.10
N GLY A 226 4.97 4.82 0.24
CA GLY A 226 4.07 4.52 1.35
C GLY A 226 4.42 5.18 2.68
N PRO A 227 5.67 5.13 3.13
CA PRO A 227 6.08 5.72 4.42
C PRO A 227 5.87 7.23 4.46
N PHE A 228 6.16 7.94 3.37
CA PHE A 228 5.95 9.39 3.28
C PHE A 228 4.46 9.76 3.29
N ILE A 229 3.64 9.01 2.55
CA ILE A 229 2.18 9.22 2.50
C ILE A 229 1.57 8.96 3.89
N GLY A 230 2.06 7.93 4.61
CA GLY A 230 1.63 7.59 5.96
C GLY A 230 2.06 8.61 7.02
N ALA A 231 3.31 9.04 6.97
CA ALA A 231 3.90 9.94 7.96
C ALA A 231 3.31 11.36 7.88
N LEU A 232 2.99 11.84 6.67
CA LEU A 232 2.52 13.21 6.45
C LEU A 232 1.32 13.61 7.35
N PRO A 233 0.17 12.90 7.35
CA PRO A 233 -0.96 13.27 8.20
C PRO A 233 -0.64 13.16 9.70
N ALA A 234 0.08 12.12 10.12
CA ALA A 234 0.38 11.89 11.53
C ALA A 234 1.31 12.98 12.10
N THR A 235 2.35 13.33 11.35
CA THR A 235 3.31 14.38 11.73
C THR A 235 2.67 15.77 11.66
N ALA A 236 1.85 16.06 10.65
CA ALA A 236 1.14 17.33 10.55
C ALA A 236 0.15 17.57 11.70
N ILE A 237 -0.66 16.54 12.05
CA ILE A 237 -1.58 16.63 13.21
C ILE A 237 -0.79 16.83 14.49
N SER A 238 0.31 16.08 14.67
CA SER A 238 1.16 16.20 15.85
C SER A 238 1.84 17.57 15.95
N LEU A 239 2.24 18.16 14.82
CA LEU A 239 2.85 19.49 14.76
C LEU A 239 1.86 20.59 15.11
N ALA A 240 0.59 20.44 14.71
CA ALA A 240 -0.47 21.35 15.12
C ALA A 240 -0.69 21.37 16.64
N GLU A 241 -0.26 20.34 17.37
CA GLU A 241 -0.27 20.31 18.83
C GLU A 241 1.03 20.84 19.43
N SER A 242 2.18 20.29 19.02
CA SER A 242 3.49 20.78 19.45
C SER A 242 4.64 20.19 18.62
N VAL A 243 5.75 20.94 18.50
CA VAL A 243 6.97 20.48 17.84
C VAL A 243 7.53 19.17 18.44
N PRO A 244 7.63 19.00 19.78
CA PRO A 244 8.14 17.75 20.35
C PRO A 244 7.26 16.52 20.02
N LEU A 245 5.93 16.69 19.95
CA LEU A 245 5.04 15.60 19.57
C LEU A 245 5.22 15.23 18.09
N ALA A 246 5.39 16.22 17.20
CA ALA A 246 5.71 15.97 15.80
C ALA A 246 7.02 15.20 15.63
N LEU A 247 8.06 15.53 16.40
CA LEU A 247 9.32 14.81 16.39
C LEU A 247 9.17 13.37 16.88
N LYS A 248 8.35 13.13 17.92
CA LYS A 248 8.02 11.76 18.36
C LYS A 248 7.30 10.97 17.26
N ALA A 249 6.30 11.59 16.61
CA ALA A 249 5.57 10.95 15.51
C ALA A 249 6.51 10.61 14.35
N ALA A 250 7.35 11.55 13.92
CA ALA A 250 8.34 11.33 12.87
C ALA A 250 9.34 10.23 13.25
N ALA A 251 9.82 10.22 14.50
CA ALA A 251 10.71 9.19 15.00
C ALA A 251 10.06 7.80 14.97
N VAL A 252 8.77 7.67 15.29
CA VAL A 252 8.04 6.39 15.15
C VAL A 252 8.07 5.90 13.70
N PHE A 253 7.70 6.73 12.73
CA PHE A 253 7.72 6.34 11.31
C PHE A 253 9.13 5.95 10.86
N VAL A 254 10.16 6.72 11.24
CA VAL A 254 11.55 6.39 10.93
C VAL A 254 11.94 5.04 11.53
N LEU A 255 11.67 4.81 12.82
CA LEU A 255 12.03 3.56 13.50
C LEU A 255 11.33 2.35 12.89
N VAL A 256 10.02 2.46 12.61
CA VAL A 256 9.27 1.39 11.96
C VAL A 256 9.77 1.16 10.54
N GLN A 257 10.11 2.21 9.80
CA GLN A 257 10.65 2.05 8.45
C GLN A 257 12.03 1.40 8.44
N GLN A 258 12.88 1.73 9.42
CA GLN A 258 14.17 1.05 9.59
C GLN A 258 13.97 -0.42 9.90
N ALA A 259 12.99 -0.77 10.76
CA ALA A 259 12.64 -2.15 11.04
C ALA A 259 12.09 -2.88 9.80
N ASP A 260 11.28 -2.19 8.98
CA ASP A 260 10.75 -2.74 7.74
C ASP A 260 11.88 -3.06 6.74
N ASN A 261 12.72 -2.07 6.47
CA ASN A 261 13.82 -2.17 5.52
C ASN A 261 14.88 -3.20 5.95
N ALA A 262 15.17 -3.29 7.26
CA ALA A 262 16.21 -4.17 7.78
C ALA A 262 15.71 -5.61 8.03
N PHE A 263 14.46 -5.80 8.47
CA PHE A 263 13.97 -7.10 8.96
C PHE A 263 12.69 -7.57 8.29
N ILE A 264 11.63 -6.76 8.24
CA ILE A 264 10.29 -7.23 7.86
C ILE A 264 10.24 -7.58 6.37
N THR A 265 10.52 -6.61 5.50
CA THR A 265 10.53 -6.81 4.04
C THR A 265 11.52 -7.89 3.60
N PRO A 266 12.80 -7.88 4.04
CA PRO A 266 13.76 -8.92 3.67
C PRO A 266 13.35 -10.34 4.11
N LYS A 267 12.68 -10.49 5.26
CA LYS A 267 12.25 -11.81 5.76
C LYS A 267 11.00 -12.33 5.05
N ILE A 268 10.09 -11.45 4.65
CA ILE A 268 8.81 -11.83 4.04
C ILE A 268 8.92 -11.96 2.52
N ILE A 269 9.47 -10.94 1.85
CA ILE A 269 9.55 -10.88 0.38
C ILE A 269 10.87 -11.49 -0.11
N GLY A 270 11.94 -11.38 0.67
CA GLY A 270 13.26 -11.92 0.34
C GLY A 270 13.95 -11.18 -0.81
N LYS A 271 15.13 -11.67 -1.21
CA LYS A 271 15.89 -11.16 -2.38
C LYS A 271 15.25 -11.51 -3.74
N ARG A 272 14.03 -12.07 -3.76
CA ARG A 272 13.48 -12.82 -4.91
C ARG A 272 13.25 -11.97 -6.16
N LEU A 273 13.05 -10.67 -6.02
CA LEU A 273 12.84 -9.80 -7.18
C LEU A 273 14.15 -9.30 -7.79
N GLY A 274 15.20 -9.14 -6.97
CA GLY A 274 16.51 -8.63 -7.38
C GLY A 274 16.46 -7.32 -8.17
N LEU A 275 15.37 -6.55 -8.08
CA LEU A 275 15.24 -5.29 -8.79
C LEU A 275 16.13 -4.25 -8.11
N HIS A 276 16.83 -3.47 -8.93
CA HIS A 276 17.53 -2.31 -8.42
C HIS A 276 16.48 -1.28 -7.93
N PRO A 277 16.70 -0.56 -6.82
CA PRO A 277 15.73 0.40 -6.29
C PRO A 277 15.19 1.39 -7.32
N LEU A 278 16.08 1.93 -8.17
CA LEU A 278 15.69 2.82 -9.28
C LEU A 278 14.68 2.19 -10.24
N VAL A 279 14.83 0.90 -10.59
CA VAL A 279 13.89 0.20 -11.48
C VAL A 279 12.52 0.10 -10.81
N THR A 280 12.49 -0.15 -9.50
CA THR A 280 11.24 -0.19 -8.75
C THR A 280 10.57 1.18 -8.68
N ILE A 281 11.33 2.25 -8.44
CA ILE A 281 10.81 3.63 -8.45
C ILE A 281 10.21 3.98 -9.82
N PHE A 282 10.96 3.76 -10.91
CA PHE A 282 10.46 4.02 -12.26
C PHE A 282 9.24 3.18 -12.61
N ALA A 283 9.21 1.90 -12.20
CA ALA A 283 8.05 1.05 -12.38
C ALA A 283 6.83 1.64 -11.66
N VAL A 284 6.95 2.01 -10.38
CA VAL A 284 5.86 2.60 -9.59
C VAL A 284 5.35 3.88 -10.24
N LEU A 285 6.24 4.80 -10.64
CA LEU A 285 5.87 6.04 -11.32
C LEU A 285 5.16 5.80 -12.66
N THR A 286 5.63 4.82 -13.43
CA THR A 286 4.98 4.41 -14.68
C THR A 286 3.59 3.84 -14.41
N GLY A 287 3.47 2.94 -13.42
CA GLY A 287 2.20 2.37 -13.00
C GLY A 287 1.20 3.43 -12.54
N ALA A 288 1.68 4.42 -11.78
CA ALA A 288 0.90 5.58 -11.35
C ALA A 288 0.29 6.32 -12.55
N GLN A 289 1.10 6.63 -13.56
CA GLN A 289 0.69 7.41 -14.72
C GLN A 289 -0.37 6.70 -15.57
N PHE A 290 -0.22 5.39 -15.78
CA PHE A 290 -1.12 4.63 -16.68
C PHE A 290 -2.37 4.08 -16.00
N PHE A 291 -2.25 3.64 -14.75
CA PHE A 291 -3.31 2.88 -14.06
C PHE A 291 -3.56 3.35 -12.62
N GLY A 292 -2.98 4.47 -12.21
CA GLY A 292 -3.15 5.02 -10.85
C GLY A 292 -2.61 4.09 -9.76
N ILE A 293 -3.27 4.10 -8.60
CA ILE A 293 -2.86 3.33 -7.42
C ILE A 293 -2.74 1.82 -7.71
N PRO A 294 -3.71 1.14 -8.37
CA PRO A 294 -3.54 -0.27 -8.72
C PRO A 294 -2.32 -0.54 -9.62
N GLY A 295 -2.01 0.41 -10.51
CA GLY A 295 -0.83 0.37 -11.36
C GLY A 295 0.46 0.39 -10.57
N MET A 296 0.57 1.25 -9.57
CA MET A 296 1.75 1.35 -8.69
C MET A 296 2.08 0.01 -8.03
N VAL A 297 1.06 -0.72 -7.56
CA VAL A 297 1.23 -2.00 -6.87
C VAL A 297 1.67 -3.11 -7.85
N ILE A 298 1.06 -3.16 -9.04
CA ILE A 298 1.32 -4.21 -10.03
C ILE A 298 2.59 -3.93 -10.86
N ALA A 299 3.06 -2.69 -10.89
CA ALA A 299 4.24 -2.32 -11.67
C ALA A 299 5.50 -3.04 -11.21
N VAL A 300 5.69 -3.25 -9.91
CA VAL A 300 6.86 -3.93 -9.36
C VAL A 300 6.96 -5.40 -9.80
N PRO A 301 5.92 -6.24 -9.65
CA PRO A 301 5.97 -7.60 -10.17
C PRO A 301 6.04 -7.62 -11.71
N ALA A 302 5.40 -6.68 -12.41
CA ALA A 302 5.52 -6.57 -13.86
C ALA A 302 6.98 -6.29 -14.30
N ALA A 303 7.68 -5.37 -13.62
CA ALA A 303 9.09 -5.08 -13.87
C ALA A 303 9.99 -6.29 -13.55
N ALA A 304 9.71 -7.03 -12.47
CA ALA A 304 10.43 -8.25 -12.14
C ALA A 304 10.25 -9.35 -13.20
N ILE A 305 9.03 -9.49 -13.73
CA ILE A 305 8.74 -10.41 -14.84
C ILE A 305 9.49 -9.99 -16.11
N GLY A 306 9.48 -8.69 -16.44
CA GLY A 306 10.23 -8.16 -17.58
C GLY A 306 11.72 -8.46 -17.47
N LYS A 307 12.31 -8.21 -16.30
CA LYS A 307 13.71 -8.57 -16.01
C LYS A 307 13.96 -10.07 -16.18
N HIS A 308 13.06 -10.92 -15.66
CA HIS A 308 13.17 -12.37 -15.78
C HIS A 308 13.13 -12.83 -17.24
N LEU A 309 12.22 -12.26 -18.04
CA LEU A 309 12.11 -12.53 -19.47
C LEU A 309 13.40 -12.17 -20.21
N LEU A 310 13.95 -10.98 -19.97
CA LEU A 310 15.19 -10.54 -20.59
C LEU A 310 16.35 -11.50 -20.28
N LYS A 311 16.49 -11.91 -19.02
CA LYS A 311 17.50 -12.91 -18.63
C LYS A 311 17.36 -14.23 -19.38
N GLN A 312 16.13 -14.72 -19.55
CA GLN A 312 15.89 -15.96 -20.30
C GLN A 312 16.22 -15.84 -21.80
N ILE A 313 16.01 -14.67 -22.40
CA ILE A 313 16.31 -14.40 -23.81
C ILE A 313 17.83 -14.31 -24.02
N PHE A 314 18.54 -13.58 -23.17
CA PHE A 314 19.98 -13.34 -23.30
C PHE A 314 20.86 -14.44 -22.68
N GLY A 315 20.28 -15.51 -22.13
CA GLY A 315 21.05 -16.63 -21.57
C GLY A 315 21.81 -16.29 -20.27
N LEU A 316 21.43 -15.22 -19.59
CA LEU A 316 22.02 -14.76 -18.32
C LEU A 316 21.35 -15.48 -17.15
N SER A 317 21.55 -16.80 -17.04
CA SER A 317 21.06 -17.62 -15.93
C SER A 317 22.03 -17.63 -14.76
#